data_AF-Q6X7V7-F1
#
_entry.id   AF-Q6X7V7-F1
#
_cell.length_a   1.000
_cell.length_b   1.000
_cell.length_c   1.000
_cell.angle_alpha   90.00
_cell.angle_beta   90.00
_cell.angle_gamma   90.00
#
_symmetry.space_group_name_H-M   'P 1'
#
loop_
_entity.id
_entity.type
_entity.pdbx_description
1 polymer ?
#
loop_
_entity_poly.entity_id
_entity_poly.type
_entity_poly.pdbx_seq_one_letter_code
_entity_poly.pdbx_strand_id
1 'polypeptide(L)'
;MGTGMIYMVMMVFSLILLILSSSTVGFDYYQFTQQYQPAVCNSNPTPCKDPTDKLFTVHGLWPSDSNGNDPKYCKAPPYQTIKILEPQLVIIWPNV
;
A
#
# COMPACT_ATOMS: atom_id res chain seq x y z
N MET A 1 -0.74 21.07 47.15
CA MET A 1 -1.29 20.10 46.18
C MET A 1 -0.96 18.71 46.69
N GLY A 2 -1.94 17.82 46.88
CA GLY A 2 -1.66 16.46 47.38
C GLY A 2 -0.85 15.65 46.35
N THR A 3 0.04 14.78 46.81
CA THR A 3 0.85 13.89 45.96
C THR A 3 0.01 13.13 44.95
N GLY A 4 -1.19 12.67 45.33
CA GLY A 4 -2.16 12.03 44.43
C GLY A 4 -2.59 12.91 43.24
N MET A 5 -2.75 14.21 43.43
CA MET A 5 -3.10 15.13 42.34
C MET A 5 -1.95 15.31 41.35
N ILE A 6 -0.70 15.29 41.83
CA ILE A 6 0.49 15.36 40.97
C ILE A 6 0.57 14.09 40.10
N TYR A 7 0.40 12.90 40.68
CA TYR A 7 0.40 11.65 39.91
C TYR A 7 -0.70 11.60 38.84
N MET A 8 -1.91 12.07 39.17
CA MET A 8 -3.02 12.13 38.21
C MET A 8 -2.68 13.04 37.02
N VAL A 9 -2.11 14.23 37.27
CA VAL A 9 -1.70 15.16 36.20
C VAL A 9 -0.60 14.54 35.33
N MET A 10 0.41 13.90 35.93
CA MET A 10 1.50 13.26 35.20
C MET A 10 1.03 12.08 34.34
N MET A 11 0.08 11.28 34.85
CA MET A 11 -0.52 10.17 34.10
C MET A 11 -1.34 10.65 32.91
N VAL A 12 -2.19 11.65 33.11
CA VAL A 12 -2.99 12.24 32.02
C VAL A 12 -2.08 12.86 30.95
N PHE A 13 -1.05 13.59 31.37
CA PHE A 13 -0.07 14.18 30.45
C PHE A 13 0.67 13.10 29.63
N SER A 14 1.09 12.01 30.28
CA SER A 14 1.75 10.89 29.61
C SER A 14 0.85 10.20 28.59
N LEU A 15 -0.44 10.01 28.90
CA LEU A 15 -1.43 9.44 27.98
C LEU A 15 -1.66 10.35 26.76
N ILE A 16 -1.73 11.66 26.97
CA ILE A 16 -1.88 12.64 25.88
C ILE A 16 -0.66 12.61 24.95
N LEU A 17 0.55 12.56 25.52
CA LEU A 17 1.78 12.44 24.73
C LEU A 17 1.82 11.13 23.91
N LEU A 18 1.38 10.01 24.48
CA LEU A 18 1.30 8.72 23.78
C LEU A 18 0.31 8.76 22.61
N ILE A 19 -0.86 9.37 22.78
CA ILE A 19 -1.86 9.51 21.70
C ILE A 19 -1.32 10.40 20.57
N LEU A 20 -0.69 11.53 20.92
CA LEU A 20 -0.12 12.47 19.95
C LEU A 20 1.09 11.91 19.18
N SER A 21 1.83 10.97 19.77
CA SER A 21 3.00 10.34 19.14
C SER A 21 2.64 9.11 18.30
N SER A 22 1.40 8.65 18.33
CA SER A 22 0.93 7.60 17.43
C SER A 22 0.88 8.12 16.00
N SER A 23 1.76 7.62 15.15
CA SER A 23 1.63 7.77 13.70
C SER A 23 0.34 7.07 13.25
N THR A 24 -0.63 7.80 12.71
CA THR A 24 -1.79 7.17 12.06
C THR A 24 -1.30 6.51 10.78
N VAL A 25 -1.25 5.18 10.76
CA VAL A 25 -1.11 4.42 9.52
C VAL A 25 -2.35 4.72 8.70
N GLY A 26 -2.18 5.30 7.51
CA GLY A 26 -3.30 5.77 6.67
C GLY A 26 -4.04 4.65 5.92
N PHE A 27 -3.93 3.41 6.39
CA PHE A 27 -4.56 2.20 5.83
C PHE A 27 -4.55 1.06 6.85
N ASP A 28 -5.40 0.06 6.63
CA ASP A 28 -5.59 -1.09 7.54
C ASP A 28 -4.83 -2.34 7.07
N TYR A 29 -4.81 -2.62 5.76
CA TYR A 29 -4.21 -3.82 5.17
C TYR A 29 -3.68 -3.58 3.76
N TYR A 30 -2.96 -4.55 3.20
CA TYR A 30 -2.55 -4.54 1.79
C TYR A 30 -3.37 -5.54 0.98
N GLN A 31 -3.87 -5.10 -0.17
CA GLN A 31 -4.36 -5.98 -1.23
C GLN A 31 -3.22 -6.28 -2.20
N PHE A 32 -2.81 -7.55 -2.28
CA PHE A 32 -1.91 -8.03 -3.33
C PHE A 32 -2.73 -8.66 -4.45
N THR A 33 -2.91 -7.92 -5.54
CA THR A 33 -3.77 -8.31 -6.66
C THR A 33 -2.96 -8.85 -7.81
N GLN A 34 -3.49 -9.90 -8.44
CA GLN A 34 -2.90 -10.54 -9.61
C GLN A 34 -3.90 -10.52 -10.76
N GLN A 35 -3.38 -10.48 -11.98
CA GLN A 35 -4.16 -10.47 -13.21
C GLN A 35 -3.76 -11.64 -14.10
N TYR A 36 -4.78 -12.29 -14.69
CA TYR A 36 -4.57 -13.35 -15.67
C TYR A 36 -4.40 -12.73 -17.05
N GLN A 37 -3.18 -12.81 -17.61
CA GLN A 37 -2.83 -12.02 -18.79
C GLN A 37 -3.76 -12.26 -20.00
N PRO A 38 -4.15 -13.50 -20.36
CA PRO A 38 -5.02 -13.72 -21.50
C PRO A 38 -6.41 -13.08 -21.33
N ALA A 39 -6.93 -13.00 -20.10
CA ALA A 39 -8.21 -12.35 -19.83
C ALA A 39 -8.09 -10.82 -19.93
N VAL A 40 -7.01 -10.23 -19.41
CA VAL A 40 -6.75 -8.79 -19.53
C VAL A 40 -6.62 -8.41 -21.00
N CYS A 41 -5.81 -9.14 -21.76
CA CYS A 41 -5.57 -8.89 -23.18
C CYS A 41 -6.81 -9.03 -24.06
N ASN A 42 -7.73 -9.93 -23.70
CA ASN A 42 -9.00 -10.08 -24.42
C ASN A 42 -10.07 -9.05 -23.99
N SER A 43 -9.85 -8.35 -22.87
CA SER A 43 -10.78 -7.34 -22.35
C SER A 43 -10.43 -5.90 -22.79
N ASN A 44 -9.21 -5.67 -23.27
CA ASN A 44 -8.67 -4.34 -23.54
C ASN A 44 -8.65 -4.06 -25.06
N PRO A 45 -9.09 -2.89 -25.54
CA PRO A 45 -9.00 -2.52 -26.95
C PRO A 45 -7.56 -2.37 -27.46
N THR A 46 -6.58 -2.18 -26.56
CA THR A 46 -5.16 -2.10 -26.92
C THR A 46 -4.60 -3.51 -27.12
N PRO A 47 -4.01 -3.83 -28.30
CA PRO A 47 -3.45 -5.14 -28.54
C PRO A 47 -2.26 -5.45 -27.62
N CYS A 48 -2.31 -6.61 -26.97
CA CYS A 48 -1.16 -7.19 -26.27
C CYS A 48 -0.15 -7.80 -27.24
N LYS A 49 1.04 -8.13 -26.71
CA LYS A 49 1.99 -9.01 -27.40
C LYS A 49 1.43 -10.43 -27.51
N ASP A 50 1.57 -11.03 -28.69
CA ASP A 50 1.13 -12.39 -29.03
C ASP A 50 2.37 -13.31 -29.27
N PRO A 51 2.45 -14.51 -28.65
CA PRO A 51 1.54 -15.07 -27.66
C PRO A 51 1.68 -14.42 -26.29
N THR A 52 0.53 -14.18 -25.66
CA THR A 52 0.45 -13.79 -24.25
C THR A 52 0.69 -15.01 -23.35
N ASP A 53 1.47 -14.83 -22.27
CA ASP A 53 1.72 -15.92 -21.34
C ASP A 53 0.45 -16.30 -20.57
N LYS A 54 0.20 -17.60 -20.39
CA LYS A 54 -0.98 -18.11 -19.67
C LYS A 54 -0.74 -18.18 -18.16
N LEU A 55 -0.39 -17.04 -17.56
CA LEU A 55 0.01 -16.95 -16.16
C LEU A 55 -0.74 -15.82 -15.45
N PHE A 56 -0.79 -15.91 -14.12
CA PHE A 56 -1.11 -14.76 -13.28
C PHE A 56 0.17 -13.97 -13.02
N THR A 57 0.08 -12.65 -13.18
CA THR A 57 1.15 -11.70 -12.86
C THR A 57 0.64 -10.62 -11.94
N VAL A 58 1.53 -9.90 -11.28
CA VAL A 58 1.15 -8.82 -10.36
C VAL A 58 0.40 -7.74 -11.13
N HIS A 59 -0.77 -7.37 -10.61
CA HIS A 59 -1.50 -6.18 -11.04
C HIS A 59 -1.11 -5.00 -10.14
N GLY A 60 -1.14 -5.21 -8.83
CA GLY A 60 -0.80 -4.18 -7.87
C GLY A 60 -0.66 -4.66 -6.43
N LEU A 61 -0.01 -3.80 -5.64
CA LEU A 61 0.03 -3.88 -4.18
C LEU A 61 -0.57 -2.60 -3.62
N TRP A 62 -1.75 -2.67 -3.03
CA TRP A 62 -2.55 -1.49 -2.68
C TRP A 62 -2.75 -1.40 -1.16
N PRO A 63 -2.34 -0.31 -0.51
CA PRO A 63 -2.79 -0.03 0.85
C PRO A 63 -4.30 0.24 0.82
N SER A 64 -5.05 -0.41 1.71
CA SER A 64 -6.51 -0.41 1.70
C SER A 64 -7.11 -0.23 3.09
N ASP A 65 -8.30 0.36 3.11
CA ASP A 65 -9.09 0.63 4.32
C ASP A 65 -10.26 -0.36 4.36
N SER A 66 -10.55 -0.91 5.54
CA SER A 66 -11.65 -1.86 5.75
C SER A 66 -13.03 -1.26 5.45
N ASN A 67 -13.15 0.07 5.49
CA ASN A 67 -14.35 0.83 5.15
C ASN A 67 -14.41 1.20 3.65
N GLY A 68 -13.45 0.74 2.84
CA GLY A 68 -13.38 0.97 1.39
C GLY A 68 -12.84 2.34 0.96
N ASN A 69 -12.40 3.16 1.91
CA ASN A 69 -11.79 4.47 1.65
C ASN A 69 -10.28 4.35 1.43
N ASP A 70 -9.89 3.54 0.44
CA ASP A 70 -8.48 3.24 0.17
C ASP A 70 -7.68 4.53 -0.09
N PRO A 71 -6.52 4.71 0.58
CA PRO A 71 -5.68 5.88 0.34
C PRO A 71 -5.11 5.86 -1.07
N LYS A 72 -5.09 7.03 -1.69
CA LYS A 72 -4.56 7.24 -3.04
C LYS A 72 -3.85 8.57 -3.14
N TYR A 73 -2.84 8.64 -4.01
CA TYR A 73 -2.04 9.85 -4.26
C TYR A 73 -1.43 10.46 -2.98
N CYS A 74 -0.99 9.61 -2.06
CA CYS A 74 -0.32 10.05 -0.83
C CYS A 74 0.95 10.85 -1.16
N LYS A 75 1.31 11.80 -0.29
CA LYS A 75 2.58 12.53 -0.41
C LYS A 75 3.74 11.54 -0.26
N ALA A 76 4.42 11.27 -1.37
CA ALA A 76 5.56 10.38 -1.43
C ALA A 76 6.84 11.17 -1.81
N PRO A 77 8.03 10.70 -1.40
CA PRO A 77 9.25 11.14 -2.05
C PRO A 77 9.20 10.87 -3.56
N PRO A 78 10.02 11.56 -4.37
CA PRO A 78 10.09 11.28 -5.81
C PRO A 78 10.32 9.79 -6.08
N TYR A 79 9.65 9.27 -7.11
CA TYR A 79 9.83 7.89 -7.54
C TYR A 79 11.31 7.62 -7.82
N GLN A 80 11.82 6.53 -7.27
CA GLN A 80 13.18 6.06 -7.51
C GLN A 80 13.11 4.70 -8.19
N THR A 81 13.66 4.64 -9.40
CA THR A 81 13.76 3.37 -10.12
C THR A 81 14.73 2.43 -9.43
N ILE A 82 14.26 1.26 -9.03
CA ILE A 82 15.08 0.22 -8.41
C ILE A 82 15.63 -0.69 -9.52
N LYS A 83 16.73 -0.25 -10.15
CA LYS A 83 17.34 -0.93 -11.32
C LYS A 83 17.63 -2.42 -11.08
N ILE A 84 18.01 -2.80 -9.86
CA ILE A 84 18.32 -4.19 -9.52
C ILE A 84 17.10 -5.12 -9.64
N LEU A 85 15.88 -4.60 -9.52
CA LEU A 85 14.65 -5.37 -9.60
C LEU A 85 14.05 -5.40 -11.01
N GLU A 86 14.50 -4.53 -11.93
CA GLU A 86 13.95 -4.45 -13.29
C GLU A 86 13.86 -5.81 -14.01
N PRO A 87 14.91 -6.67 -13.99
CA PRO A 87 14.82 -7.98 -14.67
C PRO A 87 13.71 -8.88 -14.11
N GLN A 88 13.43 -8.78 -12.81
CA GLN A 88 12.37 -9.55 -12.17
C GLN A 88 10.99 -8.95 -12.48
N LEU A 89 10.87 -7.62 -12.42
CA LEU A 89 9.62 -6.91 -12.67
C LEU A 89 9.09 -7.14 -14.09
N VAL A 90 9.97 -7.21 -15.10
CA VAL A 90 9.56 -7.54 -16.48
C VAL A 90 8.86 -8.91 -16.59
N ILE A 91 9.16 -9.84 -15.68
CA ILE A 91 8.60 -11.19 -15.68
C ILE A 91 7.37 -11.27 -14.77
N ILE A 92 7.45 -10.76 -13.54
CA ILE A 92 6.41 -10.96 -12.52
C ILE A 92 5.36 -9.85 -12.48
N TRP A 93 5.69 -8.65 -12.98
CA TRP A 93 4.81 -7.48 -13.01
C TRP A 93 4.87 -6.75 -14.37
N PRO A 94 4.65 -7.46 -15.49
CA PRO A 94 4.64 -6.84 -16.80
C PRO A 94 3.45 -5.89 -16.97
N ASN A 95 3.65 -4.88 -17.82
CA ASN A 95 2.53 -4.16 -18.42
C ASN A 95 1.95 -5.05 -19.52
N VAL A 96 0.75 -5.57 -19.30
CA VAL A 96 0.03 -6.44 -20.24
C VAL A 96 -1.08 -5.66 -20.93
#